data_AF-A0A7C2N8E7-F1
#
_entry.id   AF-A0A7C2N8E7-F1
#
_cell.length_a   1.000
_cell.length_b   1.000
_cell.length_c   1.000
_cell.angle_alpha   90.00
_cell.angle_beta   90.00
_cell.angle_gamma   90.00
#
_symmetry.space_group_name_H-M   'P 1'
#
loop_
_entity.id
_entity.type
_entity.pdbx_description
1 polymer ?
#
loop_
_entity_poly.entity_id
_entity_poly.type
_entity_poly.pdbx_seq_one_letter_code
_entity_poly.pdbx_strand_id
1 'polypeptide(L)'
;MASISTYMLLKAIHIVSFAIWSSIALGGYIIIRYAINKKYSRDSSALDTDALHCSILSGYLSIAYIQAGSFMVILATGFTMASMISWPGWSVHASYLAVIITLLETLHIAIARRARTRCSVDIIARWYGALSIGYIPFYILILYYMVFKP
;
A
#
# COMPACT_ATOMS: atom_id res chain seq x y z
N MET A 1 7.64 22.74 -23.96
CA MET A 1 8.74 22.27 -23.08
C MET A 1 8.27 22.43 -21.65
N ALA A 2 8.17 21.34 -20.90
CA ALA A 2 7.75 21.44 -19.50
C ALA A 2 8.90 22.06 -18.68
N SER A 3 8.61 23.02 -17.80
CA SER A 3 9.66 23.75 -17.09
C SER A 3 10.31 22.89 -16.01
N ILE A 4 11.61 23.10 -15.74
CA ILE A 4 12.35 22.44 -14.65
C ILE A 4 11.62 22.59 -13.31
N SER A 5 10.92 23.71 -13.09
CA SER A 5 10.10 23.97 -11.91
C SER A 5 8.95 22.96 -11.76
N THR A 6 8.22 22.66 -12.84
CA THR A 6 7.14 21.66 -12.84
C THR A 6 7.68 20.26 -12.54
N TYR A 7 8.85 19.90 -13.09
CA TYR A 7 9.47 18.61 -12.84
C TYR A 7 9.83 18.42 -11.36
N MET A 8 10.47 19.43 -10.75
CA MET A 8 10.87 19.38 -9.35
C MET A 8 9.66 19.33 -8.39
N LEU A 9 8.58 20.03 -8.72
CA LEU A 9 7.33 19.95 -7.96
C LEU A 9 6.72 18.53 -8.02
N LEU A 10 6.61 17.94 -9.21
CA LEU A 10 6.12 16.57 -9.38
C LEU A 10 6.97 15.56 -8.62
N LYS A 11 8.30 15.72 -8.65
CA LYS A 11 9.24 14.87 -7.91
C LYS A 11 9.03 14.97 -6.40
N ALA A 12 8.81 16.17 -5.87
CA ALA A 12 8.51 16.36 -4.45
C ALA A 12 7.19 15.67 -4.05
N ILE A 13 6.12 15.88 -4.82
CA ILE A 13 4.82 15.21 -4.59
C ILE A 13 4.97 13.69 -4.64
N HIS A 14 5.74 13.19 -5.61
CA HIS A 14 6.01 11.76 -5.78
C HIS A 14 6.69 11.15 -4.55
N ILE A 15 7.76 11.79 -4.06
CA ILE A 15 8.51 11.34 -2.88
C ILE A 15 7.63 11.37 -1.62
N VAL A 16 6.87 12.46 -1.40
CA VAL A 16 5.96 12.56 -0.25
C VAL A 16 4.88 11.49 -0.31
N SER A 17 4.27 11.27 -1.48
CA SER A 17 3.23 10.26 -1.67
C SER A 17 3.79 8.85 -1.43
N PHE A 18 5.02 8.59 -1.88
CA PHE A 18 5.73 7.34 -1.61
C PHE A 18 5.99 7.14 -0.11
N ALA A 19 6.45 8.17 0.60
CA ALA A 19 6.65 8.12 2.05
C ALA A 19 5.34 7.85 2.81
N ILE A 20 4.24 8.49 2.40
CA ILE A 20 2.91 8.26 2.99
C ILE A 20 2.46 6.83 2.71
N TRP A 21 2.45 6.40 1.44
CA TRP A 21 2.05 5.07 1.02
C TRP A 21 2.73 3.98 1.86
N SER A 22 4.04 4.15 2.08
CA SER A 22 4.83 3.15 2.78
C SER A 22 4.77 3.21 4.29
N SER A 23 4.67 4.40 4.88
CA SER A 23 4.39 4.55 6.31
C SER A 23 3.03 3.95 6.67
N ILE A 24 2.03 4.13 5.80
CA ILE A 24 0.68 3.58 5.97
C ILE A 24 0.68 2.07 5.80
N ALA A 25 1.38 1.54 4.79
CA ALA A 25 1.53 0.10 4.63
C ALA A 25 2.15 -0.56 5.87
N LEU A 26 3.21 0.05 6.45
CA LEU A 26 3.84 -0.42 7.68
C LEU A 26 2.94 -0.26 8.91
N GLY A 27 2.24 0.87 9.05
CA GLY A 27 1.30 1.10 10.15
C GLY A 27 0.13 0.12 10.11
N GLY A 28 -0.44 -0.10 8.93
CA GLY A 28 -1.47 -1.10 8.67
C GLY A 28 -1.00 -2.51 8.99
N TYR A 29 0.27 -2.83 8.68
CA TYR A 29 0.93 -4.07 9.09
C TYR A 29 0.87 -4.23 10.62
N ILE A 30 1.41 -3.27 11.37
CA ILE A 30 1.47 -3.36 12.84
C ILE A 30 0.08 -3.54 13.47
N ILE A 31 -0.93 -2.80 13.00
CA ILE A 31 -2.31 -2.86 13.51
C ILE A 31 -2.94 -4.24 13.29
N ILE A 32 -2.80 -4.80 12.09
CA ILE A 32 -3.36 -6.13 11.78
C ILE A 32 -2.63 -7.22 12.55
N ARG A 33 -1.31 -7.15 12.67
CA ARG A 33 -0.54 -8.10 13.47
C ARG A 33 -0.97 -8.07 14.94
N TYR A 34 -1.22 -6.88 15.49
CA TYR A 34 -1.78 -6.75 16.83
C TYR A 34 -3.14 -7.44 16.96
N ALA A 35 -4.06 -7.21 16.01
CA ALA A 35 -5.38 -7.84 16.02
C ALA A 35 -5.28 -9.38 15.94
N ILE A 36 -4.42 -9.91 15.07
CA ILE A 36 -4.16 -11.35 14.95
C ILE A 36 -3.64 -11.91 16.28
N ASN A 37 -2.61 -11.31 16.87
CA ASN A 37 -2.02 -11.79 18.12
C ASN A 37 -3.04 -11.77 19.27
N LYS A 38 -3.88 -10.73 19.34
CA LYS A 38 -4.90 -10.61 20.37
C LYS A 38 -5.98 -11.68 20.23
N LYS A 39 -6.40 -12.00 19.01
CA LYS A 39 -7.36 -13.08 18.73
C LYS A 39 -6.89 -14.45 19.23
N TYR A 40 -5.60 -14.75 19.08
CA TYR A 40 -5.02 -16.03 19.49
C TYR A 40 -4.44 -16.01 20.92
N SER A 41 -4.64 -14.91 21.67
CA SER A 41 -4.19 -14.81 23.06
C SER A 41 -5.16 -15.50 24.01
N ARG A 42 -4.61 -16.26 24.96
CA ARG A 42 -5.34 -17.16 25.88
C ARG A 42 -6.23 -16.43 26.90
N ASP A 43 -5.97 -15.13 27.13
CA ASP A 43 -6.61 -14.34 28.20
C ASP A 43 -7.78 -13.47 27.72
N SER A 44 -8.29 -13.70 26.51
CA SER A 44 -9.27 -12.80 25.89
C SER A 44 -10.70 -13.36 25.91
N SER A 45 -11.64 -12.56 26.44
CA SER A 45 -13.08 -12.82 26.35
C SER A 45 -13.52 -12.75 24.88
N ALA A 46 -14.30 -13.75 24.44
CA ALA A 46 -14.78 -13.85 23.05
C ALA A 46 -15.66 -12.66 22.63
N LEU A 47 -16.40 -12.07 23.58
CA LEU A 47 -17.31 -10.96 23.29
C LEU A 47 -16.56 -9.63 23.11
N ASP A 48 -15.52 -9.37 23.92
CA ASP A 48 -14.73 -8.13 23.84
C ASP A 48 -13.79 -8.11 22.63
N THR A 49 -13.38 -9.30 22.16
CA THR A 49 -12.51 -9.44 21.00
C THR A 49 -13.23 -9.15 19.69
N ASP A 50 -14.49 -9.55 19.54
CA ASP A 50 -15.26 -9.32 18.30
C ASP A 50 -15.57 -7.84 18.07
N ALA A 51 -15.99 -7.11 19.10
CA ALA A 51 -16.24 -5.68 19.02
C ALA A 51 -14.95 -4.89 18.69
N LEU A 52 -13.84 -5.26 19.35
CA LEU A 52 -12.54 -4.67 19.09
C LEU A 52 -12.04 -4.96 17.67
N HIS A 53 -12.17 -6.21 17.20
CA HIS A 53 -11.80 -6.58 15.83
C HIS A 53 -12.59 -5.78 14.81
N CYS A 54 -13.90 -5.61 15.00
CA CYS A 54 -14.70 -4.87 14.04
C CYS A 54 -14.30 -3.38 13.98
N SER A 55 -13.99 -2.77 15.14
CA SER A 55 -13.46 -1.40 15.21
C SER A 55 -12.11 -1.27 14.49
N ILE A 56 -11.15 -2.17 14.77
CA ILE A 56 -9.83 -2.18 14.12
C ILE A 56 -9.97 -2.34 12.60
N LEU A 57 -10.84 -3.25 12.14
CA LEU A 57 -11.06 -3.50 10.72
C LEU A 57 -11.70 -2.32 9.99
N SER A 58 -12.55 -1.55 10.68
CA SER A 58 -13.09 -0.30 10.14
C SER A 58 -11.99 0.74 9.94
N GLY A 59 -11.11 0.92 10.93
CA GLY A 59 -9.95 1.81 10.81
C GLY A 59 -8.97 1.35 9.72
N TYR A 60 -8.72 0.04 9.63
CA TYR A 60 -7.86 -0.54 8.62
C TYR A 60 -8.37 -0.33 7.18
N LEU A 61 -9.68 -0.37 6.96
CA LEU A 61 -10.25 -0.07 5.65
C LEU A 61 -9.96 1.38 5.23
N SER A 62 -10.05 2.34 6.16
CA SER A 62 -9.69 3.74 5.89
C SER A 62 -8.21 3.87 5.52
N ILE A 63 -7.33 3.18 6.25
CA ILE A 63 -5.88 3.09 5.98
C ILE A 63 -5.64 2.54 4.56
N ALA A 64 -6.32 1.46 4.17
CA ALA A 64 -6.19 0.86 2.83
C ALA A 64 -6.59 1.83 1.71
N TYR A 65 -7.63 2.64 1.90
CA TYR A 65 -7.98 3.68 0.91
C TYR A 65 -6.94 4.79 0.81
N ILE A 66 -6.39 5.25 1.94
CA ILE A 66 -5.36 6.29 1.92
C ILE A 66 -4.11 5.73 1.24
N GLN A 67 -3.72 4.50 1.54
CA GLN A 67 -2.63 3.80 0.86
C GLN A 67 -2.85 3.78 -0.66
N ALA A 68 -3.96 3.22 -1.13
CA ALA A 68 -4.25 3.16 -2.56
C ALA A 68 -4.31 4.57 -3.21
N GLY A 69 -4.87 5.56 -2.51
CA GLY A 69 -4.89 6.95 -2.96
C GLY A 69 -3.48 7.53 -3.15
N SER A 70 -2.60 7.34 -2.16
CA SER A 70 -1.19 7.74 -2.27
C SER A 70 -0.48 7.03 -3.43
N PHE A 71 -0.76 5.73 -3.64
CA PHE A 71 -0.23 4.99 -4.77
C PHE A 71 -0.67 5.56 -6.13
N MET A 72 -1.94 5.96 -6.27
CA MET A 72 -2.42 6.60 -7.49
C MET A 72 -1.70 7.93 -7.78
N VAL A 73 -1.36 8.70 -6.74
CA VAL A 73 -0.56 9.93 -6.90
C VAL A 73 0.87 9.60 -7.35
N ILE A 74 1.50 8.55 -6.79
CA ILE A 74 2.82 8.06 -7.22
C ILE A 74 2.78 7.70 -8.72
N LEU A 75 1.77 6.95 -9.16
CA LEU A 75 1.62 6.60 -10.57
C LEU A 75 1.44 7.83 -11.45
N ALA A 76 0.48 8.70 -11.12
CA ALA A 76 0.19 9.88 -11.93
C ALA A 76 1.42 10.79 -12.07
N THR A 77 2.11 11.08 -10.97
CA THR A 77 3.33 11.90 -10.98
C THR A 77 4.47 11.20 -11.71
N GLY A 78 4.66 9.89 -11.53
CA GLY A 78 5.69 9.10 -12.22
C GLY A 78 5.50 9.08 -13.74
N PHE A 79 4.28 8.79 -14.22
CA PHE A 79 3.96 8.82 -15.65
C PHE A 79 4.10 10.22 -16.25
N THR A 80 3.68 11.25 -15.51
CA THR A 80 3.82 12.64 -15.96
C THR A 80 5.29 13.01 -16.10
N MET A 81 6.12 12.73 -15.10
CA MET A 81 7.57 12.99 -15.16
C MET A 81 8.25 12.20 -16.30
N ALA A 82 7.92 10.92 -16.47
CA ALA A 82 8.45 10.09 -17.56
C ALA A 82 8.08 10.66 -18.95
N SER A 83 6.87 11.20 -19.11
CA SER A 83 6.45 11.86 -20.36
C SER A 83 7.23 13.14 -20.64
N MET A 84 7.59 13.91 -19.61
CA MET A 84 8.31 15.19 -19.75
C MET A 84 9.75 15.01 -20.24
N ILE A 85 10.40 13.90 -19.90
CA ILE A 85 11.79 13.61 -20.30
C ILE A 85 11.90 12.69 -21.52
N SER A 86 10.77 12.43 -22.20
CA SER A 86 10.60 11.35 -23.18
C SER A 86 10.79 9.98 -22.54
N TRP A 87 9.81 9.08 -22.74
CA TRP A 87 9.71 7.81 -22.02
C TRP A 87 11.04 7.03 -22.06
N PRO A 88 11.76 6.91 -20.94
CA PRO A 88 13.03 6.20 -20.91
C PRO A 88 12.78 4.69 -21.09
N GLY A 89 13.76 3.92 -21.59
CA GLY A 89 13.57 2.50 -21.91
C GLY A 89 13.08 1.62 -20.73
N TRP A 90 13.31 2.05 -19.49
CA TRP A 90 12.84 1.36 -18.28
C TRP A 90 11.35 1.60 -17.97
N SER A 91 10.72 2.62 -18.57
CA SER A 91 9.31 2.99 -18.36
C SER A 91 8.34 1.87 -18.71
N VAL A 92 8.66 1.05 -19.71
CA VAL A 92 7.87 -0.14 -20.09
C VAL A 92 7.82 -1.14 -18.92
N HIS A 93 8.95 -1.37 -18.25
CA HIS A 93 9.04 -2.33 -17.15
C HIS A 93 8.33 -1.77 -15.90
N ALA A 94 8.49 -0.47 -15.65
CA ALA A 94 7.76 0.23 -14.60
C ALA A 94 6.24 0.21 -14.83
N SER A 95 5.78 0.24 -16.08
CA SER A 95 4.36 0.16 -16.44
C SER A 95 3.76 -1.20 -16.11
N TYR A 96 4.46 -2.30 -16.42
CA TYR A 96 4.02 -3.64 -16.01
C TYR A 96 3.96 -3.76 -14.48
N LEU A 97 4.96 -3.22 -13.80
CA LEU A 97 5.01 -3.17 -12.34
C LEU A 97 3.81 -2.39 -11.77
N ALA A 98 3.51 -1.22 -12.34
CA ALA A 98 2.40 -0.37 -11.94
C ALA A 98 1.05 -1.09 -12.06
N VAL A 99 0.82 -1.85 -13.15
CA VAL A 99 -0.39 -2.65 -13.32
C VAL A 99 -0.52 -3.71 -12.22
N ILE A 100 0.56 -4.46 -11.95
CA ILE A 100 0.57 -5.49 -10.89
C ILE A 100 0.26 -4.87 -9.53
N ILE A 101 0.90 -3.75 -9.16
CA ILE A 101 0.65 -3.09 -7.88
C ILE A 101 -0.80 -2.58 -7.81
N THR A 102 -1.32 -2.00 -8.89
CA THR A 102 -2.71 -1.54 -8.93
C THR A 102 -3.69 -2.69 -8.66
N LEU A 103 -3.42 -3.88 -9.23
CA LEU A 103 -4.20 -5.08 -8.94
C LEU A 103 -4.06 -5.51 -7.48
N LEU A 104 -2.86 -5.43 -6.89
CA LEU A 104 -2.65 -5.76 -5.47
C LEU A 104 -3.37 -4.77 -4.54
N GLU A 105 -3.33 -3.47 -4.82
CA GLU A 105 -4.01 -2.42 -4.05
C GLU A 105 -5.55 -2.55 -4.13
N THR A 106 -6.09 -2.80 -5.32
CA THR A 106 -7.53 -3.02 -5.48
C THR A 106 -8.00 -4.29 -4.76
N LEU A 107 -7.20 -5.36 -4.83
CA LEU A 107 -7.45 -6.59 -4.11
C LEU A 107 -7.36 -6.37 -2.59
N HIS A 108 -6.35 -5.64 -2.11
CA HIS A 108 -6.19 -5.24 -0.71
C HIS A 108 -7.43 -4.52 -0.18
N ILE A 109 -7.95 -3.53 -0.91
CA ILE A 109 -9.22 -2.85 -0.56
C ILE A 109 -10.38 -3.85 -0.51
N ALA A 110 -10.52 -4.72 -1.51
CA ALA A 110 -11.61 -5.69 -1.56
C ALA A 110 -11.60 -6.63 -0.34
N ILE A 111 -10.42 -7.08 0.08
CA ILE A 111 -10.23 -7.93 1.26
C ILE A 111 -10.51 -7.15 2.54
N ALA A 112 -9.98 -5.94 2.66
CA ALA A 112 -10.22 -5.07 3.82
C ALA A 112 -11.71 -4.80 4.00
N ARG A 113 -12.44 -4.53 2.90
CA ARG A 113 -13.90 -4.42 2.90
C ARG A 113 -14.56 -5.70 3.38
N ARG A 114 -14.18 -6.86 2.80
CA ARG A 114 -14.75 -8.16 3.16
C ARG A 114 -14.52 -8.49 4.63
N ALA A 115 -13.32 -8.26 5.15
CA ALA A 115 -12.98 -8.47 6.54
C ALA A 115 -13.80 -7.59 7.46
N ARG A 116 -13.94 -6.29 7.14
CA ARG A 116 -14.82 -5.36 7.88
C ARG A 116 -16.26 -5.84 7.89
N THR A 117 -16.83 -6.21 6.73
CA THR A 117 -18.24 -6.65 6.65
C THR A 117 -18.54 -7.89 7.47
N ARG A 118 -17.55 -8.77 7.67
CA ARG A 118 -17.68 -9.99 8.46
C ARG A 118 -17.08 -9.87 9.87
N CYS A 119 -16.57 -8.69 10.24
CA CYS A 119 -15.76 -8.44 11.43
C CYS A 119 -14.71 -9.55 11.70
N SER A 120 -14.09 -10.11 10.65
CA SER A 120 -13.25 -11.31 10.75
C SER A 120 -11.81 -11.03 10.38
N VAL A 121 -10.92 -11.10 11.38
CA VAL A 121 -9.47 -10.92 11.22
C VAL A 121 -8.83 -12.06 10.42
N ASP A 122 -9.43 -13.26 10.39
CA ASP A 122 -8.89 -14.42 9.65
C ASP A 122 -8.76 -14.15 8.15
N ILE A 123 -9.70 -13.37 7.61
CA ILE A 123 -9.75 -13.02 6.19
C ILE A 123 -8.51 -12.21 5.80
N ILE A 124 -8.11 -11.26 6.66
CA ILE A 124 -6.89 -10.49 6.44
C ILE A 124 -5.67 -11.33 6.78
N ALA A 125 -5.66 -12.12 7.86
CA ALA A 125 -4.51 -12.91 8.28
C ALA A 125 -3.97 -13.84 7.18
N ARG A 126 -4.87 -14.51 6.44
CA ARG A 126 -4.49 -15.36 5.30
C ARG A 126 -3.85 -14.56 4.17
N TRP A 127 -4.42 -13.39 3.89
CA TRP A 127 -3.92 -12.48 2.87
C TRP A 127 -2.61 -11.81 3.25
N TYR A 128 -2.42 -11.58 4.54
CA TYR A 128 -1.24 -10.99 5.13
C TYR A 128 -0.01 -11.89 5.01
N GLY A 129 -0.17 -13.20 5.26
CA GLY A 129 0.91 -14.17 5.04
C GLY A 129 1.32 -14.27 3.56
N ALA A 130 0.36 -14.20 2.64
CA ALA A 130 0.63 -14.25 1.21
C ALA A 130 1.30 -12.97 0.68
N LEU A 131 0.82 -11.79 1.13
CA LEU A 131 1.36 -10.50 0.68
C LEU A 131 2.74 -10.21 1.25
N SER A 132 3.01 -10.51 2.52
CA SER A 132 4.30 -10.17 3.17
C SER A 132 5.52 -10.78 2.47
N ILE A 133 5.37 -11.97 1.87
CA ILE A 133 6.43 -12.64 1.09
C ILE A 133 6.70 -11.92 -0.25
N GLY A 134 5.66 -11.36 -0.88
CA GLY A 134 5.78 -10.64 -2.15
C GLY A 134 6.11 -9.16 -2.00
N TYR A 135 5.47 -8.47 -1.04
CA TYR A 135 5.50 -7.01 -0.92
C TYR A 135 6.87 -6.49 -0.50
N ILE A 136 7.56 -7.17 0.43
CA ILE A 136 8.86 -6.73 0.96
C ILE A 136 9.96 -6.72 -0.12
N PRO A 137 10.23 -7.82 -0.85
CA PRO A 137 11.24 -7.80 -1.92
C PRO A 137 10.87 -6.82 -3.05
N PHE A 138 9.58 -6.63 -3.30
CA PHE A 138 9.08 -5.71 -4.31
C PHE A 138 9.25 -4.24 -3.89
N TYR A 139 9.05 -3.94 -2.61
CA TYR A 139 9.28 -2.62 -2.03
C TYR A 139 10.76 -2.23 -2.12
N ILE A 140 11.65 -3.19 -1.82
CA ILE A 140 13.10 -3.04 -1.98
C ILE A 140 13.46 -2.79 -3.45
N LEU A 141 12.83 -3.50 -4.38
CA LEU A 141 13.05 -3.33 -5.81
C LEU A 141 12.66 -1.91 -6.29
N ILE A 142 11.49 -1.40 -5.88
CA ILE A 142 11.05 -0.04 -6.25
C ILE A 142 11.99 1.02 -5.68
N LEU A 143 12.37 0.90 -4.40
CA LEU A 143 13.35 1.79 -3.78
C LEU A 143 14.69 1.77 -4.55
N TYR A 144 15.15 0.59 -4.93
CA TYR A 144 16.37 0.44 -5.71
C TYR A 144 16.29 1.16 -7.05
N TYR A 145 15.20 0.98 -7.80
CA TYR A 145 15.01 1.67 -9.08
C TYR A 145 14.91 3.19 -8.92
N MET A 146 14.21 3.70 -7.90
CA MET A 146 14.07 5.14 -7.67
C MET A 146 15.35 5.82 -7.21
N VAL A 147 16.19 5.13 -6.43
CA VAL A 147 17.41 5.71 -5.85
C VAL A 147 18.61 5.56 -6.77
N PHE A 148 18.75 4.42 -7.46
CA PHE A 148 19.98 4.07 -8.17
C PHE A 148 19.88 4.10 -9.69
N LYS A 149 18.68 4.29 -10.28
CA LYS A 149 18.54 4.47 -11.72
C LYS A 149 17.93 5.85 -12.05
N PRO A 150 18.69 6.74 -12.71
CA PRO A 150 18.20 8.04 -13.17
C PRO A 150 17.20 7.93 -14.34
#